data_AF-A0A960RG42-F1
#
_entry.id   AF-A0A960RG42-F1
#
_cell.length_a   1.000
_cell.length_b   1.000
_cell.length_c   1.000
_cell.angle_alpha   90.00
_cell.angle_beta   90.00
_cell.angle_gamma   90.00
#
_symmetry.space_group_name_H-M   'P 1'
#
loop_
_entity.id
_entity.type
_entity.pdbx_description
1 polymer ?
#
loop_
_entity_poly.entity_id
_entity_poly.type
_entity_poly.pdbx_seq_one_letter_code
_entity_poly.pdbx_strand_id
1 'polypeptide(L)'
;TFFGQLANMVLGYGLFRVANDVEKLPFPMAPIGAQGIMALAEDADDKKLSDDQDRWRWRVFSIGGAMGLGFGFLYLLIPTLTGALTGNPVTIFPIPFADFTPVTGNYLPAVATGISWDFGNLLFGMVLPFFAMVGSFLGLVVSMIMNPILYNFGVLKSWNPGESTISTIYLNNIDFFFSFTIGVSLAIAFAGILQVIKSVRGAKESAREQKLLRSPADPMANVPKGRGDIPTWVVLMVYLVVTLTYIGVSGWLIDWHKGVALALFFLGFIYTPLISYVTARLEGMVGQVVEVPFIREASLILSGYQGVAVWFLPIPIANYGQMTVFYKQCELTGTKFTSIWKTQVVLFPIILISSIFFMNFIWSLNEVPSAVYPFADEIWKLHAENACIMFSSTLGEYSIFEEAFRGMYIAIGAVFGGILFFGLSALGAPVMLTYGFVRGIGNIMTHSIIPQFIGALLGRYYFQKKLGLKWRQYIPVVMAGFACGMGLITTVGVGITFLSKAAIPLPF
;
A
#
# COMPACT_ATOMS: atom_id res chain seq x y z
N THR A 1 12.70 -7.30 6.34
CA THR A 1 13.87 -7.98 6.96
C THR A 1 13.99 -9.39 6.42
N PHE A 2 15.16 -10.02 6.54
CA PHE A 2 15.37 -11.44 6.16
C PHE A 2 14.34 -12.36 6.84
N PHE A 3 14.19 -12.23 8.16
CA PHE A 3 13.24 -13.01 8.95
C PHE A 3 11.78 -12.82 8.51
N GLY A 4 11.40 -11.59 8.14
CA GLY A 4 10.06 -11.31 7.62
C GLY A 4 9.79 -11.98 6.28
N GLN A 5 10.74 -11.94 5.34
CA GLN A 5 10.60 -12.64 4.05
C GLN A 5 10.56 -14.15 4.23
N LEU A 6 11.44 -14.68 5.08
CA LEU A 6 11.52 -16.10 5.39
C LEU A 6 10.23 -16.61 6.04
N ALA A 7 9.70 -15.89 7.03
CA ALA A 7 8.41 -16.22 7.65
C ALA A 7 7.27 -16.15 6.64
N ASN A 8 7.23 -15.11 5.79
CA ASN A 8 6.17 -14.96 4.80
C ASN A 8 6.13 -16.12 3.80
N MET A 9 7.29 -16.55 3.31
CA MET A 9 7.36 -17.70 2.41
C MET A 9 7.01 -19.01 3.13
N VAL A 10 7.62 -19.27 4.30
CA VAL A 10 7.48 -20.57 4.98
C VAL A 10 6.06 -20.77 5.51
N LEU A 11 5.47 -19.73 6.12
CA LEU A 11 4.11 -19.78 6.63
C LEU A 11 3.06 -19.63 5.56
N GLY A 12 3.32 -18.78 4.55
CA GLY A 12 2.50 -18.72 3.35
C GLY A 12 2.37 -20.09 2.69
N TYR A 13 3.48 -20.85 2.62
CA TYR A 13 3.50 -22.22 2.13
C TYR A 13 2.73 -23.19 3.07
N GLY A 14 2.91 -23.07 4.39
CA GLY A 14 2.14 -23.88 5.35
C GLY A 14 0.64 -23.70 5.25
N LEU A 15 0.19 -22.44 5.18
CA LEU A 15 -1.21 -22.08 5.00
C LEU A 15 -1.73 -22.52 3.63
N PHE A 16 -0.89 -22.43 2.59
CA PHE A 16 -1.20 -22.93 1.27
C PHE A 16 -1.46 -24.45 1.31
N ARG A 17 -0.63 -25.23 1.99
CA ARG A 17 -0.83 -26.67 2.15
C ARG A 17 -2.15 -26.99 2.85
N VAL A 18 -2.51 -26.23 3.89
CA VAL A 18 -3.80 -26.39 4.58
C VAL A 18 -4.96 -26.02 3.65
N ALA A 19 -4.92 -24.85 3.01
CA ALA A 19 -6.01 -24.34 2.19
C ALA A 19 -6.20 -25.10 0.85
N ASN A 20 -5.11 -25.48 0.19
CA ASN A 20 -5.15 -26.15 -1.11
C ASN A 20 -5.13 -27.67 -1.01
N ASP A 21 -4.22 -28.24 -0.22
CA ASP A 21 -4.03 -29.70 -0.24
C ASP A 21 -4.99 -30.41 0.71
N VAL A 22 -5.21 -29.85 1.91
CA VAL A 22 -6.15 -30.41 2.91
C VAL A 22 -7.59 -29.97 2.63
N GLU A 23 -7.83 -28.67 2.50
CA GLU A 23 -9.18 -28.11 2.33
C GLU A 23 -9.68 -28.07 0.87
N LYS A 24 -8.78 -28.22 -0.12
CA LYS A 24 -9.09 -28.25 -1.57
C LYS A 24 -9.96 -27.08 -2.01
N LEU A 25 -9.59 -25.88 -1.57
CA LEU A 25 -10.27 -24.64 -1.94
C LEU A 25 -10.07 -24.29 -3.43
N PRO A 26 -11.04 -23.60 -4.07
CA PRO A 26 -11.03 -23.34 -5.51
C PRO A 26 -10.04 -22.27 -5.99
N PHE A 27 -9.62 -21.33 -5.12
CA PHE A 27 -8.72 -20.21 -5.43
C PHE A 27 -9.09 -19.45 -6.72
N PRO A 28 -10.24 -18.74 -6.76
CA PRO A 28 -10.76 -18.13 -7.99
C PRO A 28 -9.81 -17.10 -8.64
N MET A 29 -9.00 -16.41 -7.84
CA MET A 29 -8.06 -15.39 -8.32
C MET A 29 -6.73 -15.95 -8.83
N ALA A 30 -6.35 -17.17 -8.41
CA ALA A 30 -5.06 -17.75 -8.77
C ALA A 30 -4.94 -18.07 -10.29
N PRO A 31 -5.95 -18.64 -10.97
CA PRO A 31 -5.90 -18.84 -12.42
C PRO A 31 -5.72 -17.54 -13.20
N ILE A 32 -6.34 -16.45 -12.77
CA ILE A 32 -6.23 -15.14 -13.46
C ILE A 32 -4.78 -14.65 -13.40
N GLY A 33 -4.15 -14.71 -12.23
CA GLY A 33 -2.75 -14.32 -12.08
C GLY A 33 -1.78 -15.28 -12.78
N ALA A 34 -2.03 -16.58 -12.73
CA ALA A 34 -1.22 -17.58 -13.42
C ALA A 34 -1.25 -17.39 -14.94
N GLN A 35 -2.43 -17.16 -15.53
CA GLN A 35 -2.59 -16.83 -16.95
C GLN A 35 -1.85 -15.55 -17.32
N GLY A 36 -1.86 -14.53 -16.44
CA GLY A 36 -1.08 -13.31 -16.64
C GLY A 36 0.43 -13.56 -16.67
N ILE A 37 0.95 -14.44 -15.78
CA ILE A 37 2.37 -14.81 -15.74
C ILE A 37 2.74 -15.65 -16.96
N MET A 38 1.93 -16.64 -17.33
CA MET A 38 2.15 -17.48 -18.52
C MET A 38 2.19 -16.61 -19.79
N ALA A 39 1.25 -15.67 -19.93
CA ALA A 39 1.23 -14.74 -21.06
C ALA A 39 2.44 -13.79 -21.12
N LEU A 40 3.19 -13.62 -20.03
CA LEU A 40 4.46 -12.86 -20.00
C LEU A 40 5.69 -13.76 -20.18
N ALA A 41 5.60 -15.02 -19.76
CA ALA A 41 6.68 -15.99 -19.87
C ALA A 41 6.78 -16.60 -21.28
N GLU A 42 5.64 -16.85 -21.94
CA GLU A 42 5.58 -17.29 -23.33
C GLU A 42 6.28 -16.28 -24.26
N ASP A 43 6.08 -14.97 -24.04
CA ASP A 43 6.81 -13.89 -24.74
C ASP A 43 8.34 -13.97 -24.58
N ALA A 44 8.86 -14.49 -23.46
CA ALA A 44 10.30 -14.53 -23.19
C ALA A 44 10.99 -15.74 -23.85
N ASP A 45 10.25 -16.83 -24.05
CA ASP A 45 10.71 -18.04 -24.74
C ASP A 45 10.53 -17.95 -26.27
N ASP A 46 9.72 -17.02 -26.78
CA ASP A 46 9.48 -16.76 -28.20
C ASP A 46 10.61 -15.99 -28.91
N LYS A 47 11.86 -16.45 -28.73
CA LYS A 47 12.99 -16.16 -29.65
C LYS A 47 12.79 -16.75 -31.07
N LYS A 48 11.61 -17.25 -31.42
CA LYS A 48 11.21 -17.70 -32.76
C LYS A 48 10.07 -16.83 -33.29
N LEU A 49 10.37 -15.55 -33.49
CA LEU A 49 9.45 -14.55 -34.02
C LEU A 49 8.99 -14.88 -35.46
N SER A 50 7.76 -15.34 -35.59
CA SER A 50 6.95 -15.17 -36.80
C SER A 50 5.48 -14.99 -36.43
N ASP A 51 5.15 -13.92 -35.68
CA ASP A 51 3.79 -13.37 -35.72
C ASP A 51 3.75 -11.91 -35.25
N ASP A 52 2.91 -11.11 -35.90
CA ASP A 52 2.74 -9.66 -35.66
C ASP A 52 2.15 -9.31 -34.28
N GLN A 53 1.79 -10.31 -33.47
CA GLN A 53 1.13 -10.14 -32.17
C GLN A 53 2.07 -9.74 -31.03
N ASP A 54 3.40 -9.87 -31.14
CA ASP A 54 4.32 -9.54 -30.02
C ASP A 54 4.97 -8.15 -30.14
N ARG A 55 4.99 -7.56 -31.34
CA ARG A 55 5.60 -6.24 -31.58
C ARG A 55 4.91 -5.10 -30.82
N TRP A 56 3.63 -5.25 -30.45
CA TRP A 56 2.89 -4.15 -29.82
C TRP A 56 3.35 -3.89 -28.39
N ARG A 57 3.72 -4.92 -27.61
CA ARG A 57 4.12 -4.75 -26.20
C ARG A 57 5.41 -3.94 -26.10
N TRP A 58 6.43 -4.31 -26.88
CA TRP A 58 7.68 -3.55 -26.96
C TRP A 58 7.44 -2.12 -27.44
N ARG A 59 6.60 -1.93 -28.47
CA ARG A 59 6.27 -0.59 -28.97
C ARG A 59 5.59 0.29 -27.91
N VAL A 60 4.61 -0.27 -27.21
CA VAL A 60 3.87 0.42 -26.15
C VAL A 60 4.78 0.71 -24.95
N PHE A 61 5.65 -0.23 -24.59
CA PHE A 61 6.68 -0.04 -23.57
C PHE A 61 7.66 1.06 -23.95
N SER A 62 8.19 1.08 -25.17
CA SER A 62 9.10 2.12 -25.65
C SER A 62 8.43 3.50 -25.71
N ILE A 63 7.15 3.59 -26.07
CA ILE A 63 6.38 4.85 -26.00
C ILE A 63 6.29 5.33 -24.55
N GLY A 64 5.92 4.44 -23.62
CA GLY A 64 5.93 4.76 -22.18
C GLY A 64 7.31 5.21 -21.71
N GLY A 65 8.37 4.51 -22.11
CA GLY A 65 9.77 4.85 -21.83
C GLY A 65 10.16 6.22 -22.36
N ALA A 66 9.84 6.54 -23.61
CA ALA A 66 10.11 7.86 -24.18
C ALA A 66 9.35 8.98 -23.44
N MET A 67 8.10 8.73 -23.05
CA MET A 67 7.32 9.67 -22.22
C MET A 67 7.96 9.86 -20.84
N GLY A 68 8.41 8.78 -20.21
CA GLY A 68 9.09 8.80 -18.90
C GLY A 68 10.45 9.51 -18.95
N LEU A 69 11.24 9.27 -20.00
CA LEU A 69 12.51 9.99 -20.23
C LEU A 69 12.25 11.48 -20.45
N GLY A 70 11.30 11.83 -21.32
CA GLY A 70 10.98 13.22 -21.65
C GLY A 70 10.42 14.01 -20.46
N PHE A 71 9.46 13.43 -19.74
CA PHE A 71 8.91 14.07 -18.55
C PHE A 71 9.92 14.09 -17.40
N GLY A 72 10.65 12.99 -17.17
CA GLY A 72 11.68 12.91 -16.14
C GLY A 72 12.82 13.89 -16.37
N PHE A 73 13.15 14.19 -17.63
CA PHE A 73 14.11 15.23 -17.98
C PHE A 73 13.66 16.60 -17.45
N LEU A 74 12.42 16.98 -17.72
CA LEU A 74 11.86 18.27 -17.28
C LEU A 74 11.60 18.33 -15.77
N TYR A 75 11.05 17.25 -15.21
CA TYR A 75 10.54 17.21 -13.84
C TYR A 75 11.63 16.88 -12.81
N LEU A 76 12.61 16.03 -13.14
CA LEU A 76 13.65 15.60 -12.20
C LEU A 76 15.05 16.07 -12.61
N LEU A 77 15.44 15.87 -13.87
CA LEU A 77 16.83 16.10 -14.31
C LEU A 77 17.21 17.58 -14.30
N ILE A 78 16.37 18.47 -14.85
CA ILE A 78 16.66 19.91 -14.86
C ILE A 78 16.85 20.44 -13.42
N PRO A 79 15.93 20.20 -12.48
CA PRO A 79 16.14 20.62 -11.08
C PRO A 79 17.39 20.00 -10.44
N THR A 80 17.68 18.72 -10.66
CA THR A 80 18.88 18.08 -10.08
C THR A 80 20.18 18.60 -10.68
N LEU A 81 20.26 18.79 -12.00
CA LEU A 81 21.45 19.32 -12.67
C LEU A 81 21.70 20.79 -12.31
N THR A 82 20.66 21.62 -12.34
CA THR A 82 20.78 23.03 -11.93
C THR A 82 21.09 23.14 -10.45
N GLY A 83 20.44 22.37 -9.58
CA GLY A 83 20.78 22.32 -8.16
C GLY A 83 22.22 21.90 -7.90
N ALA A 84 22.75 20.92 -8.64
CA ALA A 84 24.13 20.46 -8.49
C ALA A 84 25.18 21.43 -9.05
N LEU A 85 24.87 22.14 -10.15
CA LEU A 85 25.83 23.01 -10.84
C LEU A 85 25.76 24.48 -10.37
N THR A 86 24.56 24.99 -10.08
CA THR A 86 24.31 26.40 -9.73
C THR A 86 23.88 26.61 -8.28
N GLY A 87 23.75 25.55 -7.48
CA GLY A 87 23.33 25.59 -6.07
C GLY A 87 21.83 25.86 -5.86
N ASN A 88 21.15 26.49 -6.83
CA ASN A 88 19.72 26.74 -6.83
C ASN A 88 19.02 25.88 -7.90
N PRO A 89 18.14 24.93 -7.51
CA PRO A 89 17.41 24.10 -8.47
C PRO A 89 16.34 24.92 -9.20
N VAL A 90 16.40 24.92 -10.52
CA VAL A 90 15.35 25.52 -11.36
C VAL A 90 14.21 24.53 -11.51
N THR A 91 13.13 24.73 -10.75
CA THR A 91 11.93 23.91 -10.82
C THR A 91 10.91 24.49 -11.79
N ILE A 92 10.72 23.85 -12.95
CA ILE A 92 9.68 24.23 -13.93
C ILE A 92 8.29 24.00 -13.33
N PHE A 93 8.11 22.82 -12.71
CA PHE A 93 6.92 22.48 -11.93
C PHE A 93 7.31 22.40 -10.45
N PRO A 94 6.55 23.02 -9.53
CA PRO A 94 6.82 22.89 -8.10
C PRO A 94 6.80 21.44 -7.63
N ILE A 95 7.82 21.06 -6.86
CA ILE A 95 8.00 19.73 -6.26
C ILE A 95 7.99 19.92 -4.74
N PRO A 96 7.27 19.10 -3.95
CA PRO A 96 6.46 17.96 -4.38
C PRO A 96 5.10 18.33 -5.00
N PHE A 97 4.58 19.52 -4.72
CA PHE A 97 3.32 20.02 -5.26
C PHE A 97 3.30 21.54 -5.28
N ALA A 98 2.40 22.13 -6.07
CA ALA A 98 2.09 23.55 -5.99
C ALA A 98 1.08 23.78 -4.88
N ASP A 99 1.42 24.65 -3.91
CA ASP A 99 0.54 24.99 -2.80
C ASP A 99 -0.33 26.21 -3.14
N PHE A 100 -1.63 25.99 -3.28
CA PHE A 100 -2.61 27.05 -3.52
C PHE A 100 -3.43 27.40 -2.27
N THR A 101 -3.23 26.66 -1.17
CA THR A 101 -4.05 26.74 0.05
C THR A 101 -4.03 28.11 0.72
N PRO A 102 -2.89 28.82 0.82
CA PRO A 102 -2.88 30.17 1.39
C PRO A 102 -3.74 31.17 0.62
N VAL A 103 -3.86 30.99 -0.71
CA VAL A 103 -4.65 31.88 -1.59
C VAL A 103 -6.11 31.49 -1.59
N THR A 104 -6.41 30.19 -1.72
CA THR A 104 -7.78 29.67 -1.77
C THR A 104 -8.45 29.70 -0.40
N GLY A 105 -7.68 29.70 0.71
CA GLY A 105 -8.18 29.74 2.08
C GLY A 105 -9.08 30.94 2.40
N ASN A 106 -8.96 32.04 1.64
CA ASN A 106 -9.84 33.20 1.75
C ASN A 106 -11.28 32.92 1.28
N TYR A 107 -11.45 31.95 0.37
CA TYR A 107 -12.73 31.57 -0.22
C TYR A 107 -13.23 30.21 0.29
N LEU A 108 -12.30 29.29 0.52
CA LEU A 108 -12.53 27.92 0.97
C LEU A 108 -11.75 27.67 2.27
N PRO A 109 -12.29 28.09 3.43
CA PRO A 109 -11.59 27.94 4.70
C PRO A 109 -11.36 26.46 5.02
N ALA A 110 -10.19 26.16 5.59
CA ALA A 110 -9.76 24.82 5.96
C ALA A 110 -9.75 23.78 4.83
N VAL A 111 -9.65 24.18 3.55
CA VAL A 111 -9.53 23.25 2.41
C VAL A 111 -8.10 23.23 1.89
N ALA A 112 -7.46 22.05 1.98
CA ALA A 112 -6.18 21.79 1.34
C ALA A 112 -6.35 21.70 -0.19
N THR A 113 -5.68 22.58 -0.93
CA THR A 113 -5.77 22.70 -2.41
C THR A 113 -4.45 22.50 -3.13
N GLY A 114 -3.47 21.86 -2.50
CA GLY A 114 -2.21 21.52 -3.15
C GLY A 114 -2.42 20.56 -4.34
N ILE A 115 -1.71 20.79 -5.44
CA ILE A 115 -1.78 19.96 -6.67
C ILE A 115 -0.37 19.49 -7.05
N SER A 116 -0.20 18.17 -7.19
CA SER A 116 1.03 17.59 -7.71
C SER A 116 1.01 17.58 -9.24
N TRP A 117 2.12 18.01 -9.83
CA TRP A 117 2.31 18.05 -11.29
C TRP A 117 2.96 16.78 -11.84
N ASP A 118 3.14 15.75 -11.02
CA ASP A 118 3.73 14.49 -11.44
C ASP A 118 2.80 13.77 -12.44
N PHE A 119 3.29 13.63 -13.68
CA PHE A 119 2.60 12.94 -14.75
C PHE A 119 2.33 11.46 -14.43
N GLY A 120 3.10 10.86 -13.52
CA GLY A 120 2.86 9.53 -12.99
C GLY A 120 1.47 9.37 -12.37
N ASN A 121 0.92 10.42 -11.74
CA ASN A 121 -0.44 10.39 -11.19
C ASN A 121 -1.51 10.25 -12.28
N LEU A 122 -1.29 10.84 -13.46
CA LEU A 122 -2.20 10.71 -14.59
C LEU A 122 -2.23 9.27 -15.11
N LEU A 123 -1.05 8.65 -15.29
CA LEU A 123 -0.94 7.26 -15.74
C LEU A 123 -1.49 6.29 -14.68
N PHE A 124 -1.21 6.53 -13.41
CA PHE A 124 -1.75 5.76 -12.29
C PHE A 124 -3.28 5.76 -12.30
N GLY A 125 -3.89 6.92 -12.52
CA GLY A 125 -5.33 7.07 -12.69
C GLY A 125 -5.91 6.29 -13.87
N MET A 126 -5.16 6.15 -14.96
CA MET A 126 -5.57 5.35 -16.13
C MET A 126 -5.48 3.83 -15.89
N VAL A 127 -4.57 3.38 -15.02
CA VAL A 127 -4.38 1.96 -14.69
C VAL A 127 -5.42 1.47 -13.68
N LEU A 128 -5.71 2.28 -12.66
CA LEU A 128 -6.59 1.87 -11.57
C LEU A 128 -8.07 1.72 -12.00
N PRO A 129 -8.86 0.93 -11.24
CA PRO A 129 -10.29 0.80 -11.49
C PRO A 129 -11.00 2.16 -11.50
N PHE A 130 -11.69 2.47 -12.60
CA PHE A 130 -12.35 3.77 -12.79
C PHE A 130 -13.25 4.17 -11.61
N PHE A 131 -14.05 3.23 -11.09
CA PHE A 131 -14.96 3.53 -9.98
C PHE A 131 -14.24 3.85 -8.67
N ALA A 132 -13.03 3.34 -8.46
CA ALA A 132 -12.20 3.75 -7.31
C ALA A 132 -11.72 5.20 -7.46
N MET A 133 -11.36 5.62 -8.68
CA MET A 133 -10.94 7.01 -8.93
C MET A 133 -12.12 7.98 -8.83
N VAL A 134 -13.29 7.60 -9.34
CA VAL A 134 -14.54 8.37 -9.14
C VAL A 134 -14.87 8.49 -7.66
N GLY A 135 -14.79 7.38 -6.91
CA GLY A 135 -14.97 7.41 -5.47
C GLY A 135 -14.02 8.40 -4.80
N SER A 136 -12.72 8.32 -5.11
CA SER A 136 -11.69 9.22 -4.55
C SER A 136 -11.98 10.69 -4.85
N PHE A 137 -12.42 11.00 -6.06
CA PHE A 137 -12.81 12.35 -6.44
C PHE A 137 -14.08 12.82 -5.69
N LEU A 138 -15.09 11.97 -5.55
CA LEU A 138 -16.30 12.31 -4.78
C LEU A 138 -15.98 12.53 -3.30
N GLY A 139 -15.11 11.71 -2.70
CA GLY A 139 -14.65 11.89 -1.32
C GLY A 139 -13.90 13.21 -1.13
N LEU A 140 -13.10 13.60 -2.12
CA LEU A 140 -12.41 14.90 -2.15
C LEU A 140 -13.42 16.05 -2.22
N VAL A 141 -14.37 16.00 -3.15
CA VAL A 141 -15.41 17.05 -3.30
C VAL A 141 -16.23 17.18 -2.02
N VAL A 142 -16.64 16.06 -1.41
CA VAL A 142 -17.34 16.08 -0.12
C VAL A 142 -16.48 16.72 0.96
N SER A 143 -15.18 16.44 1.01
CA SER A 143 -14.27 17.08 1.97
C SER A 143 -14.10 18.58 1.70
N MET A 144 -14.04 19.00 0.42
CA MET A 144 -13.97 20.42 0.04
C MET A 144 -15.24 21.21 0.44
N ILE A 145 -16.40 20.55 0.47
CA ILE A 145 -17.67 21.15 0.91
C ILE A 145 -17.79 21.10 2.44
N MET A 146 -17.42 19.96 3.04
CA MET A 146 -17.58 19.71 4.47
C MET A 146 -16.61 20.55 5.30
N ASN A 147 -15.38 20.78 4.86
CA ASN A 147 -14.38 21.52 5.64
C ASN A 147 -14.80 22.97 5.94
N PRO A 148 -15.25 23.79 4.96
CA PRO A 148 -15.77 25.12 5.26
C PRO A 148 -16.97 25.10 6.20
N ILE A 149 -17.85 24.11 6.07
CA ILE A 149 -19.00 23.92 6.96
C ILE A 149 -18.51 23.66 8.39
N LEU A 150 -17.62 22.68 8.57
CA LEU A 150 -17.04 22.35 9.88
C LEU A 150 -16.26 23.51 10.50
N TYR A 151 -15.59 24.32 9.69
CA TYR A 151 -14.92 25.54 10.14
C TYR A 151 -15.93 26.57 10.68
N ASN A 152 -17.01 26.85 9.94
CA ASN A 152 -18.05 27.79 10.34
C ASN A 152 -18.84 27.32 11.58
N PHE A 153 -18.96 26.00 11.79
CA PHE A 153 -19.56 25.41 13.00
C PHE A 153 -18.57 25.34 14.20
N GLY A 154 -17.34 25.85 14.06
CA GLY A 154 -16.35 25.87 15.12
C GLY A 154 -15.72 24.50 15.45
N VAL A 155 -15.87 23.50 14.56
CA VAL A 155 -15.26 22.18 14.72
C VAL A 155 -13.77 22.22 14.37
N LEU A 156 -13.40 22.89 13.26
CA LEU A 156 -12.02 23.07 12.80
C LEU A 156 -11.42 24.36 13.38
N LYS A 157 -11.32 24.42 14.72
CA LYS A 157 -10.93 25.61 15.48
C LYS A 157 -9.45 25.98 15.32
N SER A 158 -8.59 25.02 14.97
CA SER A 158 -7.14 25.18 15.00
C SER A 158 -6.58 25.77 13.70
N TRP A 159 -7.37 25.77 12.62
CA TRP A 159 -6.96 26.30 11.32
C TRP A 159 -7.10 27.82 11.24
N ASN A 160 -6.08 28.48 10.67
CA ASN A 160 -6.07 29.92 10.44
C ASN A 160 -5.91 30.25 8.94
N PRO A 161 -6.46 31.38 8.45
CA PRO A 161 -6.21 31.85 7.09
C PRO A 161 -4.72 32.08 6.84
N GLY A 162 -4.20 31.56 5.72
CA GLY A 162 -2.79 31.67 5.33
C GLY A 162 -1.95 30.42 5.61
N GLU A 163 -2.51 29.40 6.28
CA GLU A 163 -1.84 28.11 6.48
C GLU A 163 -1.52 27.40 5.16
N SER A 164 -0.41 26.65 5.15
CA SER A 164 -0.01 25.83 3.99
C SER A 164 -0.91 24.61 3.83
N THR A 165 -0.80 23.92 2.70
CA THR A 165 -1.54 22.66 2.47
C THR A 165 -1.22 21.62 3.54
N ILE A 166 0.05 21.46 3.91
CA ILE A 166 0.49 20.45 4.89
C ILE A 166 -0.05 20.75 6.27
N SER A 167 0.11 22.00 6.74
CA SER A 167 -0.45 22.43 8.02
C SER A 167 -1.96 22.25 8.05
N THR A 168 -2.65 22.63 6.96
CA THR A 168 -4.11 22.48 6.86
C THR A 168 -4.55 21.02 6.97
N ILE A 169 -3.85 20.09 6.31
CA ILE A 169 -4.15 18.65 6.41
C ILE A 169 -3.96 18.18 7.86
N TYR A 170 -2.86 18.55 8.50
CA TYR A 170 -2.55 18.14 9.88
C TYR A 170 -3.54 18.69 10.91
N LEU A 171 -3.82 19.99 10.89
CA LEU A 171 -4.73 20.65 11.83
C LEU A 171 -6.15 20.09 11.71
N ASN A 172 -6.63 19.91 10.48
CA ASN A 172 -7.93 19.28 10.23
C ASN A 172 -7.97 17.81 10.70
N ASN A 173 -6.82 17.12 10.62
CA ASN A 173 -6.71 15.76 11.11
C ASN A 173 -6.90 15.70 12.63
N ILE A 174 -6.19 16.56 13.39
CA ILE A 174 -6.36 16.63 14.85
C ILE A 174 -7.79 16.99 15.24
N ASP A 175 -8.35 18.04 14.64
CA ASP A 175 -9.64 18.59 15.08
C ASP A 175 -10.83 17.67 14.78
N PHE A 176 -10.79 16.92 13.67
CA PHE A 176 -11.94 16.12 13.20
C PHE A 176 -11.54 14.80 12.53
N PHE A 177 -10.68 14.82 11.52
CA PHE A 177 -10.51 13.66 10.62
C PHE A 177 -9.84 12.45 11.27
N PHE A 178 -9.04 12.62 12.32
CA PHE A 178 -8.41 11.51 13.04
C PHE A 178 -9.48 10.59 13.64
N SER A 179 -10.36 11.14 14.48
CA SER A 179 -11.49 10.40 15.07
C SER A 179 -12.50 9.94 14.02
N PHE A 180 -12.84 10.78 13.05
CA PHE A 180 -13.80 10.43 12.01
C PHE A 180 -13.32 9.23 11.18
N THR A 181 -12.04 9.21 10.77
CA THR A 181 -11.45 8.13 9.97
C THR A 181 -11.40 6.83 10.76
N ILE A 182 -11.06 6.87 12.06
CA ILE A 182 -11.15 5.69 12.94
C ILE A 182 -12.57 5.11 12.92
N GLY A 183 -13.60 5.96 13.03
CA GLY A 183 -15.00 5.56 12.94
C GLY A 183 -15.36 4.89 11.61
N VAL A 184 -14.95 5.49 10.49
CA VAL A 184 -15.16 4.93 9.14
C VAL A 184 -14.44 3.59 8.97
N SER A 185 -13.21 3.47 9.45
CA SER A 185 -12.45 2.21 9.43
C SER A 185 -13.12 1.11 10.24
N LEU A 186 -13.69 1.42 11.41
CA LEU A 186 -14.48 0.47 12.20
C LEU A 186 -15.74 0.01 11.45
N ALA A 187 -16.43 0.91 10.76
CA ALA A 187 -17.59 0.55 9.93
C ALA A 187 -17.19 -0.37 8.76
N ILE A 188 -16.07 -0.09 8.08
CA ILE A 188 -15.53 -0.96 7.02
C ILE A 188 -15.15 -2.33 7.59
N ALA A 189 -14.47 -2.37 8.74
CA ALA A 189 -14.11 -3.63 9.39
C ALA A 189 -15.36 -4.46 9.71
N PHE A 190 -16.41 -3.84 10.25
CA PHE A 190 -17.68 -4.48 10.54
C PHE A 190 -18.38 -4.98 9.25
N ALA A 191 -18.43 -4.15 8.21
CA ALA A 191 -19.00 -4.52 6.92
C ALA A 191 -18.22 -5.68 6.27
N GLY A 192 -16.89 -5.67 6.34
CA GLY A 192 -16.01 -6.75 5.89
C GLY A 192 -16.29 -8.05 6.62
N ILE A 193 -16.41 -8.01 7.95
CA ILE A 193 -16.79 -9.18 8.76
C ILE A 193 -18.17 -9.71 8.34
N LEU A 194 -19.16 -8.85 8.15
CA LEU A 194 -20.49 -9.26 7.68
C LEU A 194 -20.44 -9.90 6.28
N GLN A 195 -19.67 -9.32 5.36
CA GLN A 195 -19.50 -9.85 4.00
C GLN A 195 -18.81 -11.21 4.02
N VAL A 196 -17.80 -11.38 4.88
CA VAL A 196 -17.13 -12.66 5.14
C VAL A 196 -18.09 -13.69 5.72
N ILE A 197 -18.91 -13.33 6.71
CA ILE A 197 -19.90 -14.26 7.28
C ILE A 197 -20.90 -14.70 6.22
N LYS A 198 -21.40 -13.78 5.39
CA LYS A 198 -22.30 -14.09 4.27
C LYS A 198 -21.63 -14.97 3.22
N SER A 199 -20.39 -14.66 2.82
CA SER A 199 -19.64 -15.42 1.82
C SER A 199 -19.33 -16.84 2.30
N VAL A 200 -18.97 -17.01 3.58
CA VAL A 200 -18.74 -18.33 4.19
C VAL A 200 -20.03 -19.13 4.28
N ARG A 201 -21.18 -18.50 4.58
CA ARG A 201 -22.48 -19.17 4.59
C ARG A 201 -22.89 -19.64 3.19
N GLY A 202 -22.77 -18.79 2.17
CA GLY A 202 -23.05 -19.15 0.77
C GLY A 202 -22.07 -20.21 0.24
N ALA A 203 -20.77 -20.10 0.56
CA ALA A 203 -19.78 -21.09 0.19
C ALA A 203 -20.01 -22.45 0.88
N LYS A 204 -20.54 -22.47 2.11
CA LYS A 204 -20.95 -23.71 2.78
C LYS A 204 -22.12 -24.40 2.07
N GLU A 205 -23.04 -23.63 1.49
CA GLU A 205 -24.15 -24.16 0.67
C GLU A 205 -23.61 -24.78 -0.63
N SER A 206 -22.73 -24.08 -1.36
CA SER A 206 -22.09 -24.61 -2.57
C SER A 206 -21.12 -25.77 -2.30
N ALA A 207 -20.43 -25.77 -1.15
CA ALA A 207 -19.55 -26.86 -0.73
C ALA A 207 -20.34 -28.11 -0.28
N ARG A 208 -21.58 -27.94 0.20
CA ARG A 208 -22.49 -29.04 0.52
C ARG A 208 -22.98 -29.73 -0.76
N GLU A 209 -23.19 -28.96 -1.84
CA GLU A 209 -23.46 -29.48 -3.19
C GLU A 209 -22.24 -30.20 -3.79
N GLN A 210 -21.02 -29.64 -3.68
CA GLN A 210 -19.81 -30.30 -4.20
C GLN A 210 -19.36 -31.52 -3.38
N LYS A 211 -19.70 -31.60 -2.09
CA LYS A 211 -19.44 -32.80 -1.27
C LYS A 211 -20.30 -34.00 -1.66
N LEU A 212 -21.46 -33.79 -2.29
CA LEU A 212 -22.30 -34.88 -2.80
C LEU A 212 -21.72 -35.56 -4.05
N LEU A 213 -20.77 -34.92 -4.73
CA LEU A 213 -20.14 -35.41 -5.98
C LEU A 213 -18.74 -36.03 -5.79
N ARG A 214 -18.21 -36.10 -4.56
CA ARG A 214 -16.81 -36.51 -4.33
C ARG A 214 -16.69 -37.69 -3.36
N SER A 215 -16.07 -38.77 -3.83
CA SER A 215 -15.68 -39.92 -3.00
C SER A 215 -14.64 -39.54 -1.92
N PRO A 216 -14.64 -40.23 -0.77
CA PRO A 216 -13.70 -40.01 0.32
C PRO A 216 -12.34 -40.63 -0.04
N ALA A 217 -11.56 -39.95 -0.87
CA ALA A 217 -10.17 -40.31 -1.12
C ALA A 217 -9.24 -39.49 -0.22
N ASP A 218 -8.29 -40.19 0.39
CA ASP A 218 -7.30 -39.74 1.36
C ASP A 218 -6.74 -38.32 1.03
N PRO A 219 -6.86 -37.34 1.95
CA PRO A 219 -6.43 -35.96 1.72
C PRO A 219 -4.96 -35.82 1.29
N MET A 220 -4.11 -36.78 1.64
CA MET A 220 -2.68 -36.74 1.38
C MET A 220 -2.22 -37.48 0.12
N ALA A 221 -3.11 -38.24 -0.54
CA ALA A 221 -2.73 -39.13 -1.65
C ALA A 221 -2.60 -38.43 -3.02
N ASN A 222 -3.12 -37.20 -3.17
CA ASN A 222 -3.18 -36.48 -4.45
C ASN A 222 -2.28 -35.23 -4.51
N VAL A 223 -1.26 -35.12 -3.65
CA VAL A 223 -0.25 -34.06 -3.80
C VAL A 223 0.65 -34.40 -5.00
N PRO A 224 0.84 -33.48 -5.98
CA PRO A 224 1.69 -33.75 -7.14
C PRO A 224 3.10 -34.19 -6.71
N LYS A 225 3.51 -35.41 -7.06
CA LYS A 225 4.83 -35.94 -6.70
C LYS A 225 5.92 -35.08 -7.36
N GLY A 226 6.88 -34.58 -6.57
CA GLY A 226 8.05 -33.82 -7.07
C GLY A 226 7.93 -32.28 -7.03
N ARG A 227 6.90 -31.74 -6.36
CA ARG A 227 6.62 -30.30 -6.22
C ARG A 227 7.65 -29.50 -5.40
N GLY A 228 8.43 -30.19 -4.55
CA GLY A 228 9.43 -29.58 -3.68
C GLY A 228 8.87 -29.11 -2.34
N ASP A 229 8.03 -29.95 -1.73
CA ASP A 229 7.31 -29.65 -0.49
C ASP A 229 8.20 -29.67 0.76
N ILE A 230 7.92 -28.76 1.70
CA ILE A 230 8.62 -28.66 2.99
C ILE A 230 7.81 -29.43 4.04
N PRO A 231 8.45 -30.19 4.95
CA PRO A 231 7.75 -30.83 6.06
C PRO A 231 7.08 -29.79 6.98
N THR A 232 5.83 -30.06 7.38
CA THR A 232 5.01 -29.14 8.20
C THR A 232 5.69 -28.76 9.52
N TRP A 233 6.47 -29.67 10.11
CA TRP A 233 7.21 -29.37 11.35
C TRP A 233 8.26 -28.27 11.15
N VAL A 234 8.94 -28.22 10.00
CA VAL A 234 9.90 -27.14 9.69
C VAL A 234 9.17 -25.81 9.55
N VAL A 235 7.95 -25.81 9.00
CA VAL A 235 7.13 -24.59 8.92
C VAL A 235 6.80 -24.04 10.30
N LEU A 236 6.34 -24.91 11.20
CA LEU A 236 6.02 -24.53 12.58
C LEU A 236 7.26 -24.10 13.36
N MET A 237 8.38 -24.81 13.18
CA MET A 237 9.65 -24.49 13.85
C MET A 237 10.18 -23.14 13.41
N VAL A 238 10.23 -22.88 12.10
CA VAL A 238 10.66 -21.58 11.56
C VAL A 238 9.78 -20.45 12.10
N TYR A 239 8.47 -20.64 12.12
CA TYR A 239 7.57 -19.63 12.65
C TYR A 239 7.80 -19.35 14.12
N LEU A 240 7.91 -20.41 14.92
CA LEU A 240 8.17 -20.29 16.35
C LEU A 240 9.49 -19.56 16.59
N VAL A 241 10.55 -19.91 15.86
CA VAL A 241 11.86 -19.24 15.94
C VAL A 241 11.76 -17.77 15.55
N VAL A 242 11.09 -17.44 14.44
CA VAL A 242 10.94 -16.05 13.99
C VAL A 242 10.12 -15.23 14.99
N THR A 243 8.96 -15.72 15.41
CA THR A 243 8.09 -15.03 16.38
C THR A 243 8.78 -14.86 17.73
N LEU A 244 9.46 -15.89 18.23
CA LEU A 244 10.25 -15.77 19.47
C LEU A 244 11.42 -14.79 19.31
N THR A 245 12.06 -14.72 18.14
CA THR A 245 13.11 -13.73 17.88
C THR A 245 12.55 -12.31 17.95
N TYR A 246 11.40 -12.05 17.32
CA TYR A 246 10.74 -10.75 17.39
C TYR A 246 10.33 -10.38 18.82
N ILE A 247 9.75 -11.33 19.57
CA ILE A 247 9.35 -11.13 20.97
C ILE A 247 10.60 -10.92 21.85
N GLY A 248 11.66 -11.70 21.67
CA GLY A 248 12.89 -11.61 22.44
C GLY A 248 13.63 -10.29 22.21
N VAL A 249 13.79 -9.87 20.95
CA VAL A 249 14.40 -8.58 20.61
C VAL A 249 13.53 -7.43 21.14
N SER A 250 12.22 -7.47 20.92
CA SER A 250 11.32 -6.41 21.42
C SER A 250 11.26 -6.35 22.95
N GLY A 251 11.28 -7.51 23.62
CA GLY A 251 11.33 -7.61 25.07
C GLY A 251 12.63 -7.04 25.62
N TRP A 252 13.76 -7.31 24.95
CA TRP A 252 15.05 -6.73 25.31
C TRP A 252 15.09 -5.21 25.13
N LEU A 253 14.47 -4.65 24.08
CA LEU A 253 14.43 -3.20 23.83
C LEU A 253 13.61 -2.41 24.87
N ILE A 254 12.68 -3.05 25.59
CA ILE A 254 11.77 -2.41 26.57
C ILE A 254 11.93 -3.01 27.96
N ASP A 255 13.13 -3.51 28.29
CA ASP A 255 13.45 -4.04 29.62
C ASP A 255 12.38 -5.03 30.17
N TRP A 256 11.81 -5.84 29.27
CA TRP A 256 10.78 -6.84 29.56
C TRP A 256 9.53 -6.31 30.29
N HIS A 257 9.01 -5.15 29.88
CA HIS A 257 7.71 -4.68 30.37
C HIS A 257 6.60 -5.73 30.18
N LYS A 258 6.01 -6.20 31.30
CA LYS A 258 5.07 -7.33 31.33
C LYS A 258 3.87 -7.15 30.40
N GLY A 259 3.30 -5.94 30.36
CA GLY A 259 2.15 -5.64 29.52
C GLY A 259 2.47 -5.69 28.03
N VAL A 260 3.65 -5.19 27.63
CA VAL A 260 4.08 -5.21 26.22
C VAL A 260 4.46 -6.62 25.81
N ALA A 261 5.17 -7.36 26.65
CA ALA A 261 5.51 -8.76 26.40
C ALA A 261 4.25 -9.63 26.21
N LEU A 262 3.21 -9.41 27.02
CA LEU A 262 1.92 -10.10 26.87
C LEU A 262 1.22 -9.70 25.57
N ALA A 263 1.19 -8.41 25.23
CA ALA A 263 0.62 -7.94 23.97
C ALA A 263 1.35 -8.55 22.76
N LEU A 264 2.69 -8.60 22.78
CA LEU A 264 3.50 -9.21 21.73
C LEU A 264 3.27 -10.72 21.62
N PHE A 265 3.11 -11.42 22.76
CA PHE A 265 2.78 -12.85 22.77
C PHE A 265 1.39 -13.12 22.18
N PHE A 266 0.40 -12.31 22.56
CA PHE A 266 -0.95 -12.37 22.00
C PHE A 266 -0.94 -12.09 20.49
N LEU A 267 -0.29 -11.02 20.06
CA LEU A 267 -0.18 -10.66 18.65
C LEU A 267 0.56 -11.73 17.85
N GLY A 268 1.67 -12.20 18.41
CA GLY A 268 2.54 -13.21 17.82
C GLY A 268 1.85 -14.55 17.67
N PHE A 269 1.38 -15.16 18.74
CA PHE A 269 0.91 -16.56 18.74
C PHE A 269 -0.59 -16.76 18.58
N ILE A 270 -1.42 -15.73 18.80
CA ILE A 270 -2.88 -15.84 18.73
C ILE A 270 -3.38 -15.08 17.51
N TYR A 271 -3.11 -13.78 17.43
CA TYR A 271 -3.67 -12.93 16.39
C TYR A 271 -3.11 -13.27 15.00
N THR A 272 -1.79 -13.29 14.82
CA THR A 272 -1.13 -13.51 13.52
C THR A 272 -1.51 -14.85 12.87
N PRO A 273 -1.51 -16.01 13.56
CA PRO A 273 -1.99 -17.27 13.00
C PRO A 273 -3.47 -17.24 12.64
N LEU A 274 -4.30 -16.66 13.52
CA LEU A 274 -5.74 -16.60 13.33
C LEU A 274 -6.09 -15.79 12.07
N ILE A 275 -5.57 -14.57 11.97
CA ILE A 275 -5.85 -13.69 10.82
C ILE A 275 -5.28 -14.27 9.53
N SER A 276 -4.10 -14.90 9.59
CA SER A 276 -3.48 -15.52 8.42
C SER A 276 -4.25 -16.75 7.92
N TYR A 277 -4.79 -17.57 8.83
CA TYR A 277 -5.65 -18.71 8.47
C TYR A 277 -7.00 -18.27 7.91
N VAL A 278 -7.68 -17.33 8.59
CA VAL A 278 -8.95 -16.76 8.12
C VAL A 278 -8.78 -16.14 6.73
N THR A 279 -7.70 -15.37 6.54
CA THR A 279 -7.36 -14.77 5.24
C THR A 279 -7.08 -15.84 4.19
N ALA A 280 -6.22 -16.84 4.47
CA ALA A 280 -5.89 -17.91 3.53
C ALA A 280 -7.15 -18.63 3.03
N ARG A 281 -8.08 -18.91 3.94
CA ARG A 281 -9.33 -19.58 3.61
C ARG A 281 -10.26 -18.70 2.80
N LEU A 282 -10.40 -17.42 3.14
CA LEU A 282 -11.25 -16.49 2.40
C LEU A 282 -10.72 -16.19 1.01
N GLU A 283 -9.41 -16.05 0.90
CA GLU A 283 -8.72 -15.89 -0.36
C GLU A 283 -8.93 -17.15 -1.24
N GLY A 284 -8.82 -18.35 -0.65
CA GLY A 284 -9.10 -19.61 -1.33
C GLY A 284 -10.57 -19.81 -1.74
N MET A 285 -11.54 -19.32 -0.96
CA MET A 285 -12.97 -19.51 -1.25
C MET A 285 -13.51 -18.46 -2.24
N VAL A 286 -13.16 -17.18 -2.03
CA VAL A 286 -13.80 -16.04 -2.71
C VAL A 286 -12.82 -14.96 -3.15
N GLY A 287 -11.50 -15.13 -2.96
CA GLY A 287 -10.49 -14.15 -3.37
C GLY A 287 -10.60 -12.83 -2.59
N GLN A 288 -10.82 -12.91 -1.27
CA GLN A 288 -10.93 -11.75 -0.39
C GLN A 288 -9.98 -11.86 0.80
N VAL A 289 -9.39 -10.73 1.17
CA VAL A 289 -8.47 -10.59 2.31
C VAL A 289 -9.17 -9.92 3.48
N VAL A 290 -8.83 -10.34 4.70
CA VAL A 290 -9.26 -9.65 5.93
C VAL A 290 -8.08 -8.94 6.56
N GLU A 291 -8.26 -7.66 6.84
CA GLU A 291 -7.31 -6.86 7.59
C GLU A 291 -8.08 -6.09 8.67
N VAL A 292 -7.60 -6.17 9.91
CA VAL A 292 -8.20 -5.47 11.04
C VAL A 292 -7.42 -4.17 11.25
N PRO A 293 -8.05 -3.00 11.05
CA PRO A 293 -7.38 -1.72 11.24
C PRO A 293 -7.08 -1.48 12.73
N PHE A 294 -6.01 -0.74 13.02
CA PHE A 294 -5.62 -0.27 14.35
C PHE A 294 -5.33 -1.35 15.42
N ILE A 295 -5.17 -2.62 15.04
CA ILE A 295 -4.90 -3.70 16.03
C ILE A 295 -3.58 -3.49 16.76
N ARG A 296 -2.55 -2.98 16.07
CA ARG A 296 -1.24 -2.69 16.63
C ARG A 296 -1.38 -1.62 17.69
N GLU A 297 -1.93 -0.47 17.30
CA GLU A 297 -2.14 0.71 18.12
C GLU A 297 -2.95 0.36 19.37
N ALA A 298 -4.09 -0.33 19.20
CA ALA A 298 -4.94 -0.76 20.30
C ALA A 298 -4.20 -1.69 21.28
N SER A 299 -3.43 -2.66 20.78
CA SER A 299 -2.68 -3.59 21.63
C SER A 299 -1.59 -2.90 22.45
N LEU A 300 -0.92 -1.88 21.90
CA LEU A 300 0.12 -1.12 22.59
C LEU A 300 -0.48 -0.20 23.64
N ILE A 301 -1.58 0.50 23.32
CA ILE A 301 -2.28 1.37 24.28
C ILE A 301 -2.83 0.53 25.45
N LEU A 302 -3.47 -0.60 25.15
CA LEU A 302 -4.02 -1.51 26.18
C LEU A 302 -2.93 -2.25 26.98
N SER A 303 -1.68 -2.25 26.51
CA SER A 303 -0.55 -2.84 27.25
C SER A 303 -0.15 -2.05 28.50
N GLY A 304 -0.64 -0.81 28.64
CA GLY A 304 -0.38 0.07 29.78
C GLY A 304 1.05 0.62 29.85
N TYR A 305 1.83 0.50 28.76
CA TYR A 305 3.19 1.05 28.70
C TYR A 305 3.20 2.58 28.67
N GLN A 306 4.15 3.17 29.39
CA GLN A 306 4.39 4.62 29.41
C GLN A 306 5.71 4.94 28.72
N GLY A 307 5.66 5.71 27.64
CA GLY A 307 6.80 6.15 26.84
C GLY A 307 6.63 5.91 25.35
N VAL A 308 7.52 6.51 24.55
CA VAL A 308 7.48 6.45 23.08
C VAL A 308 8.16 5.19 22.52
N ALA A 309 9.10 4.59 23.25
CA ALA A 309 9.92 3.48 22.76
C ALA A 309 9.11 2.29 22.20
N VAL A 310 7.90 2.05 22.75
CA VAL A 310 6.99 0.99 22.31
C VAL A 310 6.57 1.10 20.84
N TRP A 311 6.52 2.32 20.30
CA TRP A 311 6.11 2.58 18.93
C TRP A 311 7.18 2.24 17.89
N PHE A 312 8.45 2.14 18.31
CA PHE A 312 9.57 1.78 17.45
C PHE A 312 9.89 0.28 17.48
N LEU A 313 9.09 -0.52 18.19
CA LEU A 313 9.35 -1.95 18.28
C LEU A 313 9.08 -2.72 16.99
N PRO A 314 9.88 -3.76 16.72
CA PRO A 314 9.60 -4.74 15.67
C PRO A 314 8.52 -5.73 16.13
N ILE A 315 7.26 -5.41 15.87
CA ILE A 315 6.10 -6.18 16.36
C ILE A 315 5.80 -7.38 15.42
N PRO A 316 5.51 -8.59 15.94
CA PRO A 316 5.20 -9.79 15.15
C PRO A 316 3.76 -9.77 14.60
N ILE A 317 3.40 -8.73 13.83
CA ILE A 317 2.13 -8.64 13.09
C ILE A 317 2.42 -8.92 11.63
N ALA A 318 1.77 -9.95 11.09
CA ALA A 318 1.81 -10.26 9.67
C ALA A 318 0.51 -10.95 9.23
N ASN A 319 0.18 -10.81 7.94
CA ASN A 319 -0.88 -11.58 7.31
C ASN A 319 -0.29 -12.46 6.21
N TYR A 320 -0.04 -13.72 6.52
CA TYR A 320 0.56 -14.67 5.59
C TYR A 320 -0.47 -15.32 4.64
N GLY A 321 -1.76 -15.04 4.82
CA GLY A 321 -2.83 -15.66 4.03
C GLY A 321 -2.80 -15.26 2.56
N GLN A 322 -2.38 -14.03 2.25
CA GLN A 322 -2.26 -13.54 0.87
C GLN A 322 -1.26 -14.36 0.05
N MET A 323 -0.20 -14.86 0.69
CA MET A 323 0.87 -15.62 0.03
C MET A 323 0.38 -16.98 -0.51
N THR A 324 -0.77 -17.47 -0.05
CA THR A 324 -1.35 -18.72 -0.55
C THR A 324 -1.74 -18.65 -2.03
N VAL A 325 -2.18 -17.50 -2.51
CA VAL A 325 -2.50 -17.30 -3.95
C VAL A 325 -1.25 -17.38 -4.80
N PHE A 326 -0.15 -16.80 -4.33
CA PHE A 326 1.13 -16.87 -5.02
C PHE A 326 1.59 -18.33 -5.16
N TYR A 327 1.56 -19.12 -4.07
CA TYR A 327 1.90 -20.55 -4.16
C TYR A 327 0.95 -21.35 -5.06
N LYS A 328 -0.34 -20.97 -5.12
CA LYS A 328 -1.29 -21.57 -6.07
C LYS A 328 -0.97 -21.19 -7.52
N GLN A 329 -0.62 -19.93 -7.79
CA GLN A 329 -0.18 -19.49 -9.12
C GLN A 329 1.05 -20.28 -9.56
N CYS A 330 2.02 -20.46 -8.67
CA CYS A 330 3.21 -21.25 -8.94
C CYS A 330 2.91 -22.72 -9.28
N GLU A 331 1.89 -23.32 -8.66
CA GLU A 331 1.39 -24.65 -9.03
C GLU A 331 0.82 -24.67 -10.45
N LEU A 332 -0.01 -23.68 -10.78
CA LEU A 332 -0.71 -23.57 -12.05
C LEU A 332 0.25 -23.30 -13.20
N THR A 333 1.34 -22.57 -12.95
CA THR A 333 2.42 -22.32 -13.93
C THR A 333 3.44 -23.46 -14.00
N GLY A 334 3.28 -24.53 -13.21
CA GLY A 334 4.20 -25.67 -13.20
C GLY A 334 5.59 -25.36 -12.60
N THR A 335 5.73 -24.24 -11.90
CA THR A 335 7.02 -23.84 -11.29
C THR A 335 7.34 -24.67 -10.05
N LYS A 336 8.56 -25.19 -9.98
CA LYS A 336 9.04 -25.89 -8.78
C LYS A 336 9.22 -24.90 -7.64
N PHE A 337 8.65 -25.20 -6.48
CA PHE A 337 8.77 -24.31 -5.31
C PHE A 337 10.22 -24.04 -4.94
N THR A 338 11.07 -25.06 -4.98
CA THR A 338 12.52 -24.94 -4.73
C THR A 338 13.21 -23.92 -5.62
N SER A 339 12.71 -23.66 -6.84
CA SER A 339 13.24 -22.61 -7.70
C SER A 339 12.98 -21.22 -7.14
N ILE A 340 11.78 -20.99 -6.61
CA ILE A 340 11.39 -19.71 -6.00
C ILE A 340 12.26 -19.42 -4.78
N TRP A 341 12.46 -20.44 -3.93
CA TRP A 341 13.35 -20.34 -2.76
C TRP A 341 14.79 -20.00 -3.18
N LYS A 342 15.32 -20.68 -4.21
CA LYS A 342 16.65 -20.38 -4.75
C LYS A 342 16.76 -18.94 -5.25
N THR A 343 15.77 -18.48 -6.01
CA THR A 343 15.71 -17.09 -6.51
C THR A 343 15.75 -16.10 -5.35
N GLN A 344 14.95 -16.31 -4.29
CA GLN A 344 14.95 -15.41 -3.14
C GLN A 344 16.29 -15.41 -2.40
N VAL A 345 16.90 -16.58 -2.19
CA VAL A 345 18.21 -16.70 -1.51
C VAL A 345 19.32 -16.01 -2.29
N VAL A 346 19.27 -16.03 -3.63
CA VAL A 346 20.24 -15.32 -4.49
C VAL A 346 19.95 -13.82 -4.55
N LEU A 347 18.69 -13.42 -4.68
CA LEU A 347 18.31 -12.01 -4.79
C LEU A 347 18.48 -11.26 -3.47
N PHE A 348 18.26 -11.91 -2.32
CA PHE A 348 18.34 -11.27 -1.01
C PHE A 348 19.69 -10.57 -0.75
N PRO A 349 20.87 -11.22 -0.86
CA PRO A 349 22.14 -10.55 -0.63
C PRO A 349 22.41 -9.45 -1.66
N ILE A 350 22.00 -9.64 -2.92
CA ILE A 350 22.14 -8.62 -3.96
C ILE A 350 21.34 -7.38 -3.58
N ILE A 351 20.05 -7.55 -3.27
CA ILE A 351 19.16 -6.45 -2.86
C ILE A 351 19.69 -5.80 -1.58
N LEU A 352 20.16 -6.56 -0.60
CA LEU A 352 20.68 -6.02 0.65
C LEU A 352 21.93 -5.16 0.42
N ILE A 353 22.92 -5.68 -0.31
CA ILE A 353 24.16 -4.96 -0.62
C ILE A 353 23.85 -3.72 -1.45
N SER A 354 23.03 -3.85 -2.50
CA SER A 354 22.59 -2.71 -3.30
C SER A 354 21.83 -1.69 -2.46
N SER A 355 20.94 -2.12 -1.54
CA SER A 355 20.19 -1.20 -0.69
C SER A 355 21.10 -0.45 0.28
N ILE A 356 22.09 -1.12 0.89
CA ILE A 356 23.07 -0.48 1.78
C ILE A 356 23.93 0.51 0.98
N PHE A 357 24.37 0.12 -0.22
CA PHE A 357 25.12 0.99 -1.11
C PHE A 357 24.33 2.24 -1.50
N PHE A 358 23.08 2.08 -1.95
CA PHE A 358 22.21 3.21 -2.29
C PHE A 358 21.82 4.07 -1.08
N MET A 359 21.66 3.47 0.10
CA MET A 359 21.41 4.21 1.33
C MET A 359 22.60 5.10 1.67
N ASN A 360 23.81 4.54 1.73
CA ASN A 360 25.04 5.32 1.96
C ASN A 360 25.19 6.43 0.89
N PHE A 361 24.86 6.10 -0.36
CA PHE A 361 24.87 7.03 -1.47
C PHE A 361 23.93 8.24 -1.25
N ILE A 362 22.66 8.01 -0.89
CA ILE A 362 21.69 9.09 -0.65
C ILE A 362 22.14 9.96 0.52
N TRP A 363 22.61 9.37 1.62
CA TRP A 363 23.07 10.11 2.79
C TRP A 363 24.37 10.91 2.56
N SER A 364 25.21 10.48 1.61
CA SER A 364 26.44 11.21 1.26
C SER A 364 26.20 12.46 0.42
N LEU A 365 25.07 12.55 -0.28
CA LEU A 365 24.79 13.65 -1.20
C LEU A 365 24.43 14.94 -0.47
N ASN A 366 23.53 14.88 0.51
CA ASN A 366 23.15 15.99 1.38
C ASN A 366 22.40 15.42 2.59
N GLU A 367 22.26 16.23 3.64
CA GLU A 367 21.44 15.86 4.78
C GLU A 367 19.98 15.63 4.35
N VAL A 368 19.36 14.58 4.90
CA VAL A 368 17.94 14.28 4.71
C VAL A 368 17.25 14.50 6.06
N PRO A 369 16.24 15.37 6.18
CA PRO A 369 15.63 16.21 5.13
C PRO A 369 16.45 17.47 4.78
N SER A 370 16.31 17.96 3.54
CA SER A 370 16.84 19.26 3.09
C SER A 370 16.10 19.75 1.84
N ALA A 371 16.32 21.01 1.44
CA ALA A 371 15.76 21.59 0.21
C ALA A 371 16.15 20.84 -1.07
N VAL A 372 17.21 20.01 -1.03
CA VAL A 372 17.60 19.13 -2.15
C VAL A 372 16.72 17.88 -2.25
N TYR A 373 16.02 17.54 -1.17
CA TYR A 373 15.01 16.49 -1.11
C TYR A 373 13.62 17.05 -0.76
N PRO A 374 12.97 17.83 -1.65
CA PRO A 374 11.72 18.53 -1.34
C PRO A 374 10.59 17.62 -0.86
N PHE A 375 10.51 16.41 -1.41
CA PHE A 375 9.51 15.43 -0.96
C PHE A 375 9.74 15.00 0.49
N ALA A 376 11.00 14.73 0.87
CA ALA A 376 11.30 14.32 2.25
C ALA A 376 11.09 15.49 3.22
N ASP A 377 11.52 16.70 2.85
CA ASP A 377 11.39 17.90 3.69
C ASP A 377 9.93 18.19 4.07
N GLU A 378 9.03 18.16 3.09
CA GLU A 378 7.62 18.50 3.29
C GLU A 378 6.79 17.30 3.79
N ILE A 379 6.87 16.15 3.12
CA ILE A 379 5.97 15.02 3.40
C ILE A 379 6.42 14.21 4.63
N TRP A 380 7.72 14.09 4.92
CA TRP A 380 8.13 13.36 6.12
C TRP A 380 7.75 14.12 7.38
N LYS A 381 7.76 15.45 7.36
CA LYS A 381 7.24 16.27 8.45
C LYS A 381 5.77 15.95 8.71
N LEU A 382 4.92 15.96 7.68
CA LEU A 382 3.50 15.58 7.80
C LEU A 382 3.32 14.16 8.35
N HIS A 383 4.11 13.18 7.87
CA HIS A 383 4.03 11.82 8.38
C HIS A 383 4.48 11.70 9.83
N ALA A 384 5.54 12.41 10.22
CA ALA A 384 6.04 12.45 11.59
C ALA A 384 5.02 13.09 12.53
N GLU A 385 4.44 14.22 12.15
CA GLU A 385 3.39 14.91 12.91
C GLU A 385 2.16 14.01 13.12
N ASN A 386 1.69 13.33 12.07
CA ASN A 386 0.58 12.37 12.18
C ASN A 386 0.92 11.15 13.05
N ALA A 387 2.16 10.64 12.97
CA ALA A 387 2.61 9.54 13.81
C ALA A 387 2.69 9.96 15.29
N CYS A 388 3.15 11.20 15.56
CA CYS A 388 3.23 11.77 16.90
C CYS A 388 1.87 11.86 17.60
N ILE A 389 0.76 12.06 16.86
CA ILE A 389 -0.59 11.98 17.43
C ILE A 389 -0.76 10.62 18.12
N MET A 390 -0.47 9.53 17.41
CA MET A 390 -0.60 8.18 17.95
C MET A 390 0.43 7.91 19.05
N PHE A 391 1.68 8.34 18.88
CA PHE A 391 2.75 8.10 19.85
C PHE A 391 2.50 8.77 21.20
N SER A 392 1.80 9.91 21.18
CA SER A 392 1.45 10.63 22.39
C SER A 392 0.45 9.89 23.29
N SER A 393 -0.28 8.90 22.76
CA SER A 393 -1.25 8.09 23.53
C SER A 393 -0.63 7.28 24.67
N THR A 394 0.68 7.04 24.65
CA THR A 394 1.41 6.29 25.68
C THR A 394 2.28 7.20 26.55
N LEU A 395 2.14 8.54 26.51
CA LEU A 395 2.97 9.45 27.32
C LEU A 395 2.46 9.66 28.76
N GLY A 396 1.23 9.27 29.07
CA GLY A 396 0.68 9.31 30.43
C GLY A 396 0.26 10.70 30.94
N GLU A 397 0.50 11.74 30.14
CA GLU A 397 0.05 13.12 30.37
C GLU A 397 -1.03 13.51 29.35
N TYR A 398 -1.68 14.66 29.57
CA TYR A 398 -2.63 15.23 28.61
C TYR A 398 -1.93 15.40 27.26
N SER A 399 -2.37 14.62 26.28
CA SER A 399 -1.64 14.40 25.03
C SER A 399 -2.44 14.86 23.82
N ILE A 400 -1.74 15.08 22.70
CA ILE A 400 -2.36 15.41 21.41
C ILE A 400 -3.36 14.32 21.00
N PHE A 401 -3.10 13.06 21.38
CA PHE A 401 -4.03 11.94 21.21
C PHE A 401 -5.36 12.17 21.94
N GLU A 402 -5.33 12.60 23.19
CA GLU A 402 -6.56 12.82 23.98
C GLU A 402 -7.40 13.96 23.38
N GLU A 403 -6.77 15.01 22.86
CA GLU A 403 -7.48 16.09 22.17
C GLU A 403 -8.08 15.64 20.83
N ALA A 404 -7.35 14.78 20.09
CA ALA A 404 -7.76 14.25 18.80
C ALA A 404 -8.79 13.11 18.91
N PHE A 405 -8.81 12.36 20.01
CA PHE A 405 -9.66 11.18 20.24
C PHE A 405 -11.02 11.58 20.85
N ARG A 406 -11.97 11.96 19.99
CA ARG A 406 -13.32 12.38 20.36
C ARG A 406 -14.33 11.31 19.99
N GLY A 407 -14.85 10.60 21.00
CA GLY A 407 -15.79 9.49 20.81
C GLY A 407 -17.04 9.84 19.98
N MET A 408 -17.53 11.08 20.07
CA MET A 408 -18.65 11.56 19.25
C MET A 408 -18.31 11.54 17.75
N TYR A 409 -17.11 11.97 17.36
CA TYR A 409 -16.69 11.98 15.95
C TYR A 409 -16.40 10.58 15.43
N ILE A 410 -15.94 9.67 16.29
CA ILE A 410 -15.84 8.24 15.96
C ILE A 410 -17.22 7.66 15.67
N ALA A 411 -18.23 7.96 16.50
CA ALA A 411 -19.59 7.49 16.28
C ALA A 411 -20.19 8.06 14.99
N ILE A 412 -20.00 9.35 14.72
CA ILE A 412 -20.42 9.98 13.46
C ILE A 412 -19.73 9.32 12.26
N GLY A 413 -18.41 9.08 12.33
CA GLY A 413 -17.66 8.38 11.30
C GLY A 413 -18.15 6.95 11.06
N ALA A 414 -18.47 6.21 12.12
CA ALA A 414 -18.99 4.86 12.02
C ALA A 414 -20.40 4.82 11.38
N VAL A 415 -21.28 5.72 11.79
CA VAL A 415 -22.62 5.87 11.19
C VAL A 415 -22.51 6.29 9.73
N PHE A 416 -21.65 7.26 9.43
CA PHE A 416 -21.40 7.70 8.05
C PHE A 416 -20.87 6.58 7.17
N GLY A 417 -19.86 5.83 7.64
CA GLY A 417 -19.31 4.67 6.92
C GLY A 417 -20.34 3.58 6.70
N GLY A 418 -21.19 3.30 7.70
CA GLY A 418 -22.29 2.34 7.60
C GLY A 418 -23.36 2.77 6.57
N ILE A 419 -23.78 4.03 6.61
CA ILE A 419 -24.73 4.61 5.63
C ILE A 419 -24.13 4.58 4.23
N LEU A 420 -22.85 4.95 4.08
CA LEU A 420 -22.17 4.95 2.80
C LEU A 420 -22.10 3.54 2.20
N PHE A 421 -21.74 2.54 3.00
CA PHE A 421 -21.67 1.15 2.55
C PHE A 421 -23.06 0.58 2.22
N PHE A 422 -24.05 0.82 3.08
CA PHE A 422 -25.43 0.35 2.86
C PHE A 422 -26.08 1.05 1.67
N GLY A 423 -25.95 2.37 1.56
CA GLY A 423 -26.51 3.16 0.47
C GLY A 423 -25.91 2.78 -0.87
N LEU A 424 -24.59 2.61 -0.96
CA LEU A 424 -23.94 2.18 -2.20
C LEU A 424 -24.26 0.71 -2.53
N SER A 425 -24.38 -0.17 -1.53
CA SER A 425 -24.84 -1.54 -1.74
C SER A 425 -26.29 -1.60 -2.22
N ALA A 426 -27.18 -0.75 -1.72
CA ALA A 426 -28.59 -0.69 -2.14
C ALA A 426 -28.73 -0.19 -3.59
N LEU A 427 -27.86 0.72 -4.01
CA LEU A 427 -27.78 1.21 -5.39
C LEU A 427 -27.06 0.24 -6.36
N GLY A 428 -26.57 -0.90 -5.86
CA GLY A 428 -25.79 -1.86 -6.66
C GLY A 428 -24.45 -1.30 -7.14
N ALA A 429 -23.92 -0.26 -6.47
CA ALA A 429 -22.67 0.38 -6.86
C ALA A 429 -21.46 -0.55 -6.57
N PRO A 430 -20.40 -0.50 -7.40
CA PRO A 430 -19.21 -1.31 -7.18
C PRO A 430 -18.53 -0.99 -5.84
N VAL A 431 -18.09 -2.01 -5.10
CA VAL A 431 -17.35 -1.85 -3.82
C VAL A 431 -16.07 -1.02 -3.99
N MET A 432 -15.45 -1.05 -5.16
CA MET A 432 -14.30 -0.19 -5.46
C MET A 432 -14.62 1.31 -5.31
N LEU A 433 -15.87 1.72 -5.52
CA LEU A 433 -16.31 3.11 -5.32
C LEU A 433 -16.32 3.49 -3.84
N THR A 434 -16.79 2.61 -2.95
CA THR A 434 -16.80 2.89 -1.50
C THR A 434 -15.38 3.07 -0.97
N TYR A 435 -14.45 2.17 -1.36
CA TYR A 435 -13.05 2.28 -0.95
C TYR A 435 -12.37 3.51 -1.55
N GLY A 436 -12.67 3.83 -2.81
CA GLY A 436 -12.25 5.08 -3.43
C GLY A 436 -12.74 6.28 -2.63
N PHE A 437 -14.01 6.32 -2.26
CA PHE A 437 -14.60 7.41 -1.50
C PHE A 437 -13.86 7.63 -0.18
N VAL A 438 -13.62 6.56 0.58
CA VAL A 438 -12.90 6.65 1.85
C VAL A 438 -11.45 7.12 1.65
N ARG A 439 -10.78 6.71 0.57
CA ARG A 439 -9.45 7.24 0.20
C ARG A 439 -9.46 8.76 -0.08
N GLY A 440 -10.58 9.30 -0.57
CA GLY A 440 -10.73 10.71 -0.89
C GLY A 440 -11.10 11.60 0.30
N ILE A 441 -11.61 11.03 1.39
CA ILE A 441 -12.00 11.77 2.60
C ILE A 441 -10.77 12.32 3.31
N GLY A 442 -10.87 13.54 3.87
CA GLY A 442 -9.87 14.10 4.79
C GLY A 442 -8.75 14.87 4.09
N ASN A 443 -8.83 15.05 2.78
CA ASN A 443 -7.87 15.84 1.98
C ASN A 443 -6.39 15.39 2.08
N ILE A 444 -6.09 14.22 2.65
CA ILE A 444 -4.71 13.73 2.86
C ILE A 444 -4.01 13.49 1.51
N MET A 445 -4.76 13.09 0.47
CA MET A 445 -4.23 12.81 -0.86
C MET A 445 -4.62 13.85 -1.92
N THR A 446 -5.06 15.05 -1.52
CA THR A 446 -5.58 16.06 -2.46
C THR A 446 -4.62 16.36 -3.61
N HIS A 447 -3.31 16.36 -3.31
CA HIS A 447 -2.24 16.54 -4.29
C HIS A 447 -2.35 15.62 -5.51
N SER A 448 -2.83 14.38 -5.33
CA SER A 448 -2.77 13.32 -6.34
C SER A 448 -4.14 12.92 -6.92
N ILE A 449 -5.24 13.19 -6.21
CA ILE A 449 -6.58 12.72 -6.59
C ILE A 449 -7.07 13.39 -7.89
N ILE A 450 -6.88 14.70 -8.05
CA ILE A 450 -7.36 15.43 -9.23
C ILE A 450 -6.66 14.92 -10.50
N PRO A 451 -5.31 14.86 -10.57
CA PRO A 451 -4.62 14.27 -11.72
C PRO A 451 -5.01 12.80 -11.97
N GLN A 452 -5.16 11.99 -10.92
CA GLN A 452 -5.60 10.59 -11.06
C GLN A 452 -7.01 10.48 -11.64
N PHE A 453 -7.93 11.34 -11.23
CA PHE A 453 -9.29 11.35 -11.76
C PHE A 453 -9.33 11.76 -13.24
N ILE A 454 -8.58 12.80 -13.62
CA ILE A 454 -8.40 13.19 -15.03
C ILE A 454 -7.82 12.02 -15.83
N GLY A 455 -6.83 11.32 -15.27
CA GLY A 455 -6.27 10.10 -15.86
C GLY A 455 -7.34 9.03 -16.09
N ALA A 456 -8.16 8.75 -15.10
CA ALA A 456 -9.25 7.78 -15.21
C ALA A 456 -10.28 8.14 -16.29
N LEU A 457 -10.62 9.43 -16.41
CA LEU A 457 -11.51 9.93 -17.46
C LEU A 457 -10.90 9.74 -18.85
N LEU A 458 -9.64 10.11 -19.04
CA LEU A 458 -8.93 9.90 -20.31
C LEU A 458 -8.83 8.42 -20.65
N GLY A 459 -8.49 7.57 -19.68
CA GLY A 459 -8.40 6.13 -19.85
C GLY A 459 -9.72 5.52 -20.31
N ARG A 460 -10.84 5.86 -19.66
CA ARG A 460 -12.16 5.27 -19.94
C ARG A 460 -12.87 5.88 -21.15
N TYR A 461 -12.84 7.20 -21.31
CA TYR A 461 -13.64 7.87 -22.34
C TYR A 461 -12.89 8.17 -23.63
N TYR A 462 -11.56 8.33 -23.59
CA TYR A 462 -10.77 8.59 -24.79
C TYR A 462 -10.05 7.33 -25.28
N PHE A 463 -9.15 6.75 -24.46
CA PHE A 463 -8.32 5.64 -24.90
C PHE A 463 -9.08 4.32 -25.04
N GLN A 464 -9.95 3.97 -24.08
CA GLN A 464 -10.76 2.76 -24.20
C GLN A 464 -11.76 2.83 -25.37
N LYS A 465 -12.26 4.03 -25.74
CA LYS A 465 -13.10 4.19 -26.94
C LYS A 465 -12.29 4.03 -28.23
N LYS A 466 -11.06 4.57 -28.27
CA LYS A 466 -10.22 4.55 -29.47
C LYS A 466 -9.51 3.21 -29.71
N LEU A 467 -9.04 2.56 -28.65
CA LEU A 467 -8.21 1.34 -28.69
C LEU A 467 -8.97 0.07 -28.24
N GLY A 468 -10.22 0.22 -27.83
CA GLY A 468 -11.09 -0.89 -27.42
C GLY A 468 -10.63 -1.59 -26.13
N LEU A 469 -11.02 -2.87 -25.99
CA LEU A 469 -10.72 -3.69 -24.81
C LEU A 469 -9.21 -3.96 -24.64
N LYS A 470 -8.42 -3.87 -25.71
CA LYS A 470 -6.95 -4.01 -25.67
C LYS A 470 -6.27 -2.93 -24.83
N TRP A 471 -6.90 -1.76 -24.65
CA TRP A 471 -6.35 -0.69 -23.80
C TRP A 471 -6.02 -1.14 -22.38
N ARG A 472 -6.83 -2.03 -21.80
CA ARG A 472 -6.61 -2.56 -20.45
C ARG A 472 -5.32 -3.37 -20.33
N GLN A 473 -4.83 -3.95 -21.43
CA GLN A 473 -3.55 -4.63 -21.49
C GLN A 473 -2.41 -3.65 -21.80
N TYR A 474 -2.69 -2.54 -22.51
CA TYR A 474 -1.67 -1.60 -22.96
C TYR A 474 -1.22 -0.67 -21.83
N ILE A 475 -2.17 -0.14 -21.03
CA ILE A 475 -1.85 0.89 -20.05
C ILE A 475 -0.87 0.42 -18.94
N PRO A 476 -0.91 -0.82 -18.42
CA PRO A 476 0.10 -1.28 -17.46
C PRO A 476 1.50 -1.34 -18.09
N VAL A 477 1.59 -1.70 -19.37
CA VAL A 477 2.86 -1.74 -20.12
C VAL A 477 3.40 -0.33 -20.38
N VAL A 478 2.53 0.64 -20.71
CA VAL A 478 2.92 2.06 -20.80
C VAL A 478 3.44 2.57 -19.46
N MET A 479 2.74 2.26 -18.37
CA MET A 479 3.15 2.69 -17.02
C MET A 479 4.49 2.08 -16.62
N ALA A 480 4.73 0.80 -16.92
CA ALA A 480 6.01 0.14 -16.70
C ALA A 480 7.14 0.78 -17.51
N GLY A 481 6.87 1.10 -18.79
CA GLY A 481 7.78 1.86 -19.64
C GLY A 481 8.09 3.24 -19.06
N PHE A 482 7.07 3.98 -18.65
CA PHE A 482 7.20 5.31 -18.04
C PHE A 482 8.05 5.27 -16.76
N ALA A 483 7.78 4.31 -15.86
CA ALA A 483 8.56 4.13 -14.64
C ALA A 483 10.04 3.81 -14.94
N CYS A 484 10.29 2.97 -15.96
CA CYS A 484 11.64 2.68 -16.44
C CYS A 484 12.33 3.95 -16.97
N GLY A 485 11.66 4.73 -17.83
CA GLY A 485 12.20 5.98 -18.36
C GLY A 485 12.50 7.02 -17.26
N MET A 486 11.57 7.23 -16.33
CA MET A 486 11.78 8.08 -15.15
C MET A 486 12.97 7.60 -14.31
N GLY A 487 13.07 6.29 -14.05
CA GLY A 487 14.17 5.69 -13.30
C GLY A 487 15.52 5.84 -13.97
N LEU A 488 15.60 5.67 -15.29
CA LEU A 488 16.83 5.87 -16.07
C LEU A 488 17.30 7.32 -15.99
N ILE A 489 16.42 8.30 -16.22
CA ILE A 489 16.79 9.71 -16.09
C ILE A 489 17.18 10.07 -14.67
N THR A 490 16.46 9.55 -13.67
CA THR A 490 16.82 9.76 -12.26
C THR A 490 18.23 9.24 -12.00
N THR A 491 18.56 8.03 -12.48
CA THR A 491 19.89 7.43 -12.31
C THR A 491 20.98 8.26 -13.00
N VAL A 492 20.71 8.76 -14.21
CA VAL A 492 21.65 9.64 -14.94
C VAL A 492 21.85 10.96 -14.20
N GLY A 493 20.77 11.61 -13.75
CA GLY A 493 20.85 12.87 -13.01
C GLY A 493 21.65 12.72 -11.73
N VAL A 494 21.31 11.68 -10.97
CA VAL A 494 22.03 11.29 -9.76
C VAL A 494 23.51 11.03 -10.05
N GLY A 495 23.85 10.29 -11.12
CA GLY A 495 25.23 10.05 -11.53
C GLY A 495 26.00 11.33 -11.90
N ILE A 496 25.36 12.28 -12.59
CA ILE A 496 25.99 13.57 -12.92
C ILE A 496 26.19 14.42 -11.66
N THR A 497 25.22 14.46 -10.76
CA THR A 497 25.39 15.17 -9.47
C THR A 497 26.57 14.62 -8.67
N PHE A 498 26.80 13.30 -8.72
CA PHE A 498 27.94 12.66 -8.10
C PHE A 498 29.27 13.11 -8.73
N LEU A 499 29.39 13.08 -10.06
CA LEU A 499 30.59 13.55 -10.75
C LEU A 499 30.89 15.02 -10.44
N SER A 500 29.86 15.87 -10.40
CA SER A 500 30.01 17.29 -10.06
C SER A 500 30.51 17.49 -8.63
N LYS A 501 29.91 16.80 -7.65
CA LYS A 501 30.30 16.93 -6.23
C LYS A 501 31.65 16.27 -5.91
N ALA A 502 32.01 15.19 -6.61
CA ALA A 502 33.31 14.55 -6.45
C ALA A 502 34.45 15.34 -7.11
N ALA A 503 34.16 16.05 -8.21
CA ALA A 503 35.14 16.87 -8.94
C ALA A 503 35.35 18.26 -8.32
N ILE A 504 34.37 18.79 -7.57
CA ILE A 504 34.49 20.05 -6.85
C ILE A 504 34.83 19.72 -5.39
N PRO A 505 36.12 19.64 -5.01
CA PRO A 505 36.47 19.61 -3.59
C PRO A 505 35.94 20.89 -2.96
N LEU A 506 34.95 20.78 -2.07
CA LEU A 506 34.58 21.88 -1.19
C LEU A 506 35.85 22.30 -0.43
N PRO A 507 36.31 23.55 -0.56
CA PRO A 507 37.36 24.05 0.30
C PRO A 507 36.70 24.42 1.63
N PHE A 508 36.67 23.44 2.54
CA PHE A 508 36.36 23.59 3.98
C PHE A 508 34.91 23.92 4.34
#